data_AF-A0A3C0FRW0-F1
#
_entry.id   AF-A0A3C0FRW0-F1
#
_cell.length_a   1.000
_cell.length_b   1.000
_cell.length_c   1.000
_cell.angle_alpha   90.00
_cell.angle_beta   90.00
_cell.angle_gamma   90.00
#
_symmetry.space_group_name_H-M   'P 1'
#
loop_
_entity.id
_entity.type
_entity.pdbx_description
1 polymer ?
#
loop_
_entity_poly.entity_id
_entity_poly.type
_entity_poly.pdbx_seq_one_letter_code
_entity_poly.pdbx_strand_id
1 'polypeptide(L)' 'MAQTAEIAKPTLRPTSPNFSSGPCKKRPGWSAEALQTEVLGRSHRSKFGKQRLEEVIDRSRAILNL' A
#
# COMPACT_ATOMS: atom_id res chain seq x y z
N MET A 1 -45.66 -12.87 -4.69
CA MET A 1 -44.64 -12.70 -5.75
C MET A 1 -43.86 -11.44 -5.43
N ALA A 2 -42.59 -11.55 -5.06
CA ALA A 2 -41.79 -10.38 -4.71
C ALA A 2 -41.29 -9.70 -5.99
N GLN A 3 -41.53 -8.40 -6.10
CA GLN A 3 -41.17 -7.60 -7.25
C GLN A 3 -39.69 -7.21 -7.17
N THR A 4 -38.89 -7.67 -8.13
CA THR A 4 -37.48 -7.30 -8.25
C THR A 4 -37.40 -5.87 -8.79
N ALA A 5 -36.91 -4.92 -8.00
CA ALA A 5 -36.63 -3.57 -8.47
C ALA A 5 -35.49 -3.61 -9.49
N GLU A 6 -35.71 -3.03 -10.67
CA GLU A 6 -34.70 -2.96 -11.72
C GLU A 6 -33.64 -1.91 -11.34
N ILE A 7 -32.42 -2.36 -11.03
CA ILE A 7 -31.31 -1.48 -10.64
C ILE A 7 -30.60 -1.00 -11.91
N ALA A 8 -30.73 0.29 -12.22
CA ALA A 8 -30.05 0.90 -13.36
C ALA A 8 -28.52 0.75 -13.26
N LYS A 9 -27.88 0.38 -14.39
CA LYS A 9 -26.43 0.21 -14.45
C LYS A 9 -25.71 1.54 -14.18
N PRO A 10 -24.69 1.55 -13.30
CA PRO A 10 -23.86 2.74 -13.10
C PRO A 10 -23.18 3.18 -14.41
N THR A 11 -23.28 4.46 -14.74
CA THR A 11 -22.60 5.07 -15.90
C THR A 11 -21.14 5.41 -15.60
N LEU A 12 -20.81 5.62 -14.32
CA LEU A 12 -19.47 5.95 -13.85
C LEU A 12 -18.65 4.68 -13.62
N ARG A 13 -17.43 4.67 -14.18
CA ARG A 13 -16.46 3.58 -13.97
C ARG A 13 -15.47 3.96 -12.87
N PRO A 14 -15.02 3.00 -12.05
CA PRO A 14 -13.92 3.22 -11.12
C PRO A 14 -12.65 3.65 -11.85
N THR A 15 -11.86 4.52 -11.22
CA THR A 15 -10.57 4.99 -11.77
C THR A 15 -9.48 3.91 -11.81
N SER A 16 -9.73 2.76 -11.19
CA SER A 16 -8.81 1.62 -11.19
C SER A 16 -9.59 0.31 -11.15
N PRO A 17 -9.18 -0.70 -11.94
CA PRO A 17 -9.81 -2.01 -11.98
C PRO A 17 -9.28 -3.00 -10.92
N ASN A 18 -8.40 -2.55 -10.01
CA ASN A 18 -7.78 -3.42 -9.01
C ASN A 18 -8.71 -3.62 -7.80
N PHE A 19 -9.63 -4.58 -7.91
CA PHE A 19 -10.68 -4.85 -6.91
C PHE A 19 -10.35 -5.97 -5.90
N SER A 20 -9.15 -6.56 -5.97
CA SER A 20 -8.75 -7.62 -5.03
C SER A 20 -8.34 -7.06 -3.66
N SER A 21 -8.36 -7.91 -2.64
CA SER A 21 -7.91 -7.57 -1.27
C SER A 21 -6.38 -7.50 -1.11
N GLY A 22 -5.62 -7.69 -2.20
CA GLY A 22 -4.16 -7.69 -2.15
C GLY A 22 -3.56 -8.30 -3.43
N PRO A 23 -2.64 -7.61 -4.13
CA PRO A 23 -2.15 -6.25 -3.88
C PRO A 23 -3.22 -5.18 -4.18
N CYS A 24 -3.43 -4.27 -3.23
CA CYS A 24 -4.35 -3.13 -3.40
C CYS A 24 -3.75 -2.04 -4.29
N LYS A 25 -4.60 -1.16 -4.84
CA LYS A 25 -4.18 0.04 -5.58
C LYS A 25 -3.19 0.88 -4.77
N LYS A 26 -2.07 1.27 -5.38
CA LYS A 26 -1.14 2.24 -4.78
C LYS A 26 -1.82 3.60 -4.61
N ARG A 27 -1.32 4.42 -3.67
CA ARG A 27 -1.81 5.80 -3.48
C ARG A 27 -1.67 6.63 -4.79
N PRO A 28 -2.56 7.59 -5.07
CA PRO A 28 -2.39 8.51 -6.20
C PRO A 28 -1.01 9.20 -6.18
N GLY A 29 -0.40 9.36 -7.35
CA GLY A 29 0.94 9.96 -7.49
C GLY A 29 2.10 9.09 -6.98
N TRP A 30 1.85 7.82 -6.64
CA TRP A 30 2.93 6.90 -6.29
C TRP A 30 3.85 6.63 -7.50
N SER A 31 5.15 6.64 -7.25
CA SER A 31 6.18 6.34 -8.24
C SER A 31 7.32 5.53 -7.62
N ALA A 32 8.03 4.74 -8.44
CA ALA A 32 9.06 3.83 -7.96
C ALA A 32 10.31 4.57 -7.44
N GLU A 33 10.53 5.80 -7.88
CA GLU A 33 11.62 6.69 -7.44
C GLU A 33 11.53 7.04 -5.96
N ALA A 34 10.35 6.86 -5.33
CA ALA A 34 10.20 7.02 -3.89
C ALA A 34 10.88 5.89 -3.09
N LEU A 35 11.33 4.81 -3.74
CA LEU A 35 12.05 3.73 -3.09
C LEU A 35 13.53 4.08 -3.00
N GLN A 36 13.99 4.34 -1.77
CA GLN A 36 15.41 4.50 -1.43
C GLN A 36 16.19 3.18 -1.66
N THR A 37 17.07 3.18 -2.66
CA THR A 37 17.82 2.01 -3.12
C THR A 37 19.24 1.90 -2.54
N GLU A 38 19.67 2.82 -1.69
CA GLU A 38 21.02 2.90 -1.13
C GLU A 38 21.39 1.68 -0.27
N VAL A 39 20.37 0.98 0.23
CA VAL A 39 20.49 -0.28 0.99
C VAL A 39 20.61 -1.52 0.11
N LEU A 40 20.31 -1.44 -1.20
CA LEU A 40 20.36 -2.61 -2.09
C LEU A 40 21.78 -3.16 -2.17
N GLY A 41 21.90 -4.48 -2.22
CA GLY A 41 23.18 -5.19 -2.24
C GLY A 41 23.95 -5.19 -0.91
N ARG A 42 23.49 -4.46 0.12
CA ARG A 42 24.11 -4.47 1.45
C ARG A 42 23.48 -5.54 2.34
N SER A 43 24.24 -6.03 3.31
CA SER A 43 23.70 -6.91 4.35
C SER A 43 22.67 -6.19 5.23
N HIS A 44 21.53 -6.83 5.48
CA HIS A 44 20.52 -6.35 6.44
C HIS A 44 21.08 -6.21 7.87
N ARG A 45 22.16 -6.93 8.20
CA ARG A 45 22.83 -6.85 9.51
C ARG A 45 23.85 -5.70 9.61
N SER A 46 24.14 -5.03 8.51
CA SER A 46 25.01 -3.85 8.51
C SER A 46 24.40 -2.76 9.40
N LYS A 47 25.24 -1.82 9.88
CA LYS A 47 24.78 -0.68 10.69
C LYS A 47 23.63 0.06 9.99
N PHE A 48 23.77 0.31 8.69
CA PHE A 48 22.77 1.02 7.90
C PHE A 48 21.47 0.21 7.72
N GLY A 49 21.57 -1.10 7.45
CA GLY A 49 20.40 -1.98 7.35
C GLY A 49 19.63 -2.08 8.67
N LYS A 50 20.33 -2.22 9.80
CA LYS A 50 19.73 -2.25 11.13
C LYS A 50 19.00 -0.95 11.47
N GLN A 51 19.60 0.20 11.19
CA GLN A 51 18.98 1.52 11.42
C GLN A 51 17.65 1.68 10.65
N ARG A 52 17.57 1.19 9.41
CA ARG A 52 16.34 1.22 8.60
C ARG A 52 15.24 0.32 9.15
N LEU A 53 15.63 -0.85 9.68
CA LEU A 53 14.70 -1.77 10.35
C LEU A 53 14.17 -1.17 11.67
N GLU A 54 15.03 -0.52 12.43
CA GLU A 54 14.64 0.20 13.65
C GLU A 54 13.66 1.33 13.33
N GLU A 55 13.94 2.16 12.32
CA GLU A 55 13.05 3.24 11.89
C GLU A 55 11.65 2.74 11.52
N VAL A 56 11.53 1.64 10.75
CA VAL A 56 10.22 1.12 10.36
C VAL A 56 9.47 0.52 11.56
N ILE A 57 10.17 -0.10 12.52
CA ILE A 57 9.57 -0.60 13.75
C ILE A 57 9.00 0.56 14.56
N ASP A 58 9.78 1.62 14.77
CA ASP A 58 9.36 2.77 15.58
C ASP A 58 8.19 3.52 14.94
N ARG A 59 8.22 3.72 13.61
CA ARG A 59 7.10 4.31 12.87
C ARG A 59 5.84 3.45 12.94
N SER A 60 6.00 2.12 12.88
CA SER A 60 4.86 1.19 13.00
C SER A 60 4.25 1.24 14.40
N ARG A 61 5.08 1.27 15.45
CA ARG A 61 4.62 1.48 16.83
C ARG A 61 3.86 2.78 16.99
N ALA A 62 4.39 3.88 16.46
CA ALA A 62 3.73 5.18 16.50
C ALA A 62 2.37 5.17 15.79
N ILE A 63 2.24 4.51 14.64
CA ILE A 63 0.95 4.37 13.92
C ILE A 63 -0.06 3.54 14.73
N LEU A 64 0.42 2.49 15.40
CA LEU A 64 -0.41 1.58 16.17
C LEU A 64 -0.67 2.03 17.61
N ASN A 65 -0.03 3.12 18.06
CA ASN A 65 -0.01 3.60 19.44
C ASN A 65 0.45 2.52 20.45
N LEU A 66 1.56 1.85 20.13
CA LEU A 66 2.20 0.80 20.94
C LEU A 66 3.52 1.25 21.56
#